data_AF-A0A349WBQ4-F1
#
_entry.id   AF-A0A349WBQ4-F1
#
_cell.length_a   1.000
_cell.length_b   1.000
_cell.length_c   1.000
_cell.angle_alpha   90.00
_cell.angle_beta   90.00
_cell.angle_gamma   90.00
#
_symmetry.space_group_name_H-M   'P 1'
#
loop_
_entity.id
_entity.type
_entity.pdbx_description
1 polymer ?
#
loop_
_entity_poly.entity_id
_entity_poly.type
_entity_poly.pdbx_seq_one_letter_code
_entity_poly.pdbx_strand_id
1 'polypeptide(L)'
;MRAAVATLLAQSGPWALAQAPAAPPPAILATAINRVGRFRALSQRIAKAYCQIHLNVDPSDARQVLETARRLVRAGFDDLAKSPWHIDIASQLADIRTLFEGLEALLG
;
A
#
# COMPACT_ATOMS: atom_id res chain seq x y z
N MET A 1 -19.86 20.14 56.16
CA MET A 1 -18.76 19.19 56.37
C MET A 1 -18.53 18.43 55.08
N ARG A 2 -17.44 18.73 54.37
CA ARG A 2 -17.01 18.02 53.15
C ARG A 2 -16.08 16.88 53.55
N ALA A 3 -16.04 15.86 52.69
CA ALA A 3 -14.97 14.87 52.50
C ALA A 3 -15.03 13.59 53.35
N ALA A 4 -15.43 12.49 52.70
CA ALA A 4 -14.80 11.18 52.85
C ALA A 4 -15.27 10.21 51.75
N VAL A 5 -14.96 10.51 50.48
CA VAL A 5 -14.94 9.49 49.42
C VAL A 5 -13.63 9.69 48.66
N ALA A 6 -12.55 9.24 49.27
CA ALA A 6 -11.21 9.28 48.69
C ALA A 6 -10.38 8.11 49.22
N THR A 7 -10.85 6.89 48.96
CA THR A 7 -10.04 5.68 49.21
C THR A 7 -10.26 4.65 48.12
N LEU A 8 -9.86 4.96 46.88
CA LEU A 8 -9.53 3.93 45.89
C LEU A 8 -8.55 4.48 44.82
N LEU A 9 -7.47 5.11 45.26
CA LEU A 9 -6.32 5.44 44.40
C LEU A 9 -5.06 4.83 45.02
N ALA A 10 -4.83 3.54 44.78
CA ALA A 10 -3.51 2.95 44.98
C ALA A 10 -3.45 1.53 44.39
N GLN A 11 -3.27 1.40 43.06
CA GLN A 11 -2.50 0.27 42.49
C GLN A 11 -2.16 0.36 40.99
N SER A 12 -2.36 1.49 40.32
CA SER A 12 -1.79 1.70 38.99
C SER A 12 -0.30 2.05 39.10
N GLY A 13 0.54 1.04 39.21
CA GLY A 13 1.99 1.21 39.11
C GLY A 13 2.39 1.85 37.76
N PRO A 14 3.55 2.50 37.66
CA PRO A 14 4.02 3.21 36.46
C PRO A 14 4.27 2.33 35.21
N TRP A 15 3.87 1.05 35.24
CA TRP A 15 4.00 0.11 34.13
C TRP A 15 2.78 0.11 33.18
N ALA A 16 1.68 0.78 33.53
CA ALA A 16 0.47 0.80 32.69
C ALA A 16 0.59 1.64 31.40
N LEU A 17 1.62 2.49 31.27
CA LEU A 17 1.87 3.26 30.04
C LEU A 17 2.86 2.59 29.08
N ALA A 18 3.44 1.44 29.43
CA ALA A 18 4.49 0.79 28.64
C ALA A 18 3.97 -0.17 27.55
N GLN A 19 2.65 -0.33 27.41
CA GLN A 19 2.05 -1.33 26.51
C GLN A 19 1.41 -0.74 25.24
N ALA A 20 1.69 0.53 24.91
CA ALA A 20 1.39 0.99 23.56
C ALA A 20 2.28 0.23 22.57
N PRO A 21 1.73 -0.39 21.51
CA PRO A 21 2.56 -1.02 20.49
C PRO A 21 3.55 0.02 19.97
N ALA A 22 4.85 -0.31 20.02
CA ALA A 22 5.89 0.57 19.53
C ALA A 22 5.55 0.95 18.08
N ALA A 23 5.40 2.25 17.82
CA ALA A 23 5.17 2.73 16.46
C ALA A 23 6.34 2.25 15.57
N PRO A 24 6.07 1.73 14.36
CA PRO A 24 7.12 1.25 13.49
C PRO A 24 8.11 2.38 13.19
N PRO A 25 9.43 2.09 13.12
CA PRO A 25 10.44 3.11 12.89
C PRO A 25 10.16 3.87 11.58
N PRO A 26 10.43 5.19 11.53
CA PRO A 26 10.07 6.06 10.39
C PRO A 26 10.54 5.54 9.02
N ALA A 27 11.68 4.86 8.97
CA ALA A 27 12.25 4.28 7.75
C ALA A 27 11.39 3.14 7.15
N ILE A 28 10.73 2.33 7.99
CA ILE A 28 9.85 1.24 7.54
C ILE A 28 8.59 1.85 6.91
N LEU A 29 8.02 2.87 7.55
CA LEU A 29 6.86 3.61 7.03
C LEU A 29 7.19 4.30 5.70
N ALA A 30 8.34 4.98 5.60
CA ALA A 30 8.77 5.63 4.36
C ALA A 30 8.94 4.64 3.21
N THR A 31 9.49 3.45 3.49
CA THR A 31 9.67 2.40 2.47
C THR A 31 8.33 1.85 1.98
N ALA A 32 7.38 1.63 2.90
CA ALA A 32 6.02 1.19 2.55
C ALA A 32 5.29 2.25 1.71
N ILE A 33 5.35 3.52 2.11
CA ILE A 33 4.76 4.65 1.36
C ILE A 33 5.37 4.73 -0.04
N ASN A 34 6.69 4.65 -0.16
CA ASN A 34 7.36 4.72 -1.46
C ASN A 34 6.96 3.55 -2.38
N ARG A 35 6.81 2.34 -1.82
CA ARG A 35 6.30 1.18 -2.57
C ARG A 35 4.89 1.41 -3.08
N VAL A 36 3.96 1.88 -2.25
CA VAL A 36 2.58 2.18 -2.66
C VAL A 36 2.54 3.33 -3.69
N GLY A 37 3.36 4.36 -3.52
CA GLY A 37 3.48 5.48 -4.46
C GLY A 37 3.84 5.03 -5.88
N ARG A 38 4.67 3.98 -6.01
CA ARG A 38 5.03 3.39 -7.31
C ARG A 38 3.82 2.79 -8.03
N PHE A 39 2.92 2.08 -7.34
CA PHE A 39 1.71 1.53 -7.96
C PHE A 39 0.79 2.63 -8.50
N ARG A 40 0.66 3.75 -7.77
CA ARG A 40 -0.10 4.91 -8.26
C ARG A 40 0.49 5.45 -9.55
N ALA A 41 1.79 5.69 -9.60
CA ALA A 41 2.46 6.18 -10.80
C ALA A 41 2.33 5.20 -11.99
N LEU A 42 2.47 3.90 -11.74
CA LEU A 42 2.34 2.87 -12.77
C LEU A 42 0.91 2.78 -13.33
N SER A 43 -0.13 2.88 -12.48
CA SER A 43 -1.53 2.88 -12.92
C SER A 43 -1.82 4.03 -13.90
N GLN A 44 -1.32 5.22 -13.61
CA GLN A 44 -1.47 6.39 -14.49
C GLN A 44 -0.69 6.22 -15.79
N ARG A 45 0.50 5.59 -15.72
CA ARG A 45 1.32 5.30 -16.90
C ARG A 45 0.64 4.29 -17.83
N ILE A 46 -0.01 3.26 -17.28
CA ILE A 46 -0.83 2.30 -18.03
C ILE A 46 -1.99 3.02 -18.72
N ALA A 47 -2.77 3.81 -17.97
CA ALA A 47 -3.90 4.55 -18.51
C ALA A 47 -3.48 5.49 -19.66
N LYS A 48 -2.40 6.26 -19.47
CA LYS A 48 -1.86 7.15 -20.50
C LYS A 48 -1.47 6.38 -21.76
N ALA A 49 -0.70 5.30 -21.62
CA ALA A 49 -0.22 4.51 -22.75
C ALA A 49 -1.38 3.87 -23.52
N TYR A 50 -2.40 3.35 -22.81
CA TYR A 50 -3.62 2.83 -23.41
C TYR A 50 -4.33 3.89 -24.27
N CYS A 51 -4.52 5.10 -23.72
CA CYS A 51 -5.11 6.20 -24.48
C CYS A 51 -4.27 6.59 -25.70
N GLN A 52 -2.93 6.66 -25.56
CA GLN A 52 -2.03 6.97 -26.67
C GLN A 52 -2.14 5.95 -27.81
N ILE A 53 -2.25 4.66 -27.49
CA ILE A 53 -2.46 3.59 -28.49
C ILE A 53 -3.78 3.82 -29.25
N HIS A 54 -4.88 4.08 -28.55
CA HIS A 54 -6.22 4.23 -29.15
C HIS A 54 -6.41 5.55 -29.90
N LEU A 55 -5.67 6.59 -29.52
CA LEU A 55 -5.64 7.88 -30.21
C LEU A 55 -4.57 7.94 -31.32
N ASN A 56 -3.87 6.82 -31.58
CA ASN A 56 -2.79 6.72 -32.56
C ASN A 56 -1.65 7.74 -32.36
N VAL A 57 -1.37 8.09 -31.10
CA VAL A 57 -0.27 8.99 -30.72
C VAL A 57 0.93 8.13 -30.36
N ASP A 58 1.88 8.03 -31.28
CA ASP A 58 3.10 7.22 -31.12
C ASP A 58 2.81 5.80 -30.58
N PRO A 59 2.05 4.98 -31.34
CA PRO A 59 1.54 3.71 -30.85
C PRO A 59 2.64 2.65 -30.66
N SER A 60 3.80 2.80 -31.28
CA SER A 60 4.94 1.90 -31.07
C SER A 60 5.49 2.05 -29.66
N ASP A 61 5.87 3.27 -29.31
CA ASP A 61 6.46 3.57 -27.99
C ASP A 61 5.43 3.39 -26.88
N ALA A 62 4.17 3.77 -27.12
CA ALA A 62 3.09 3.58 -26.17
C ALA A 62 2.87 2.10 -25.81
N ARG A 63 2.97 1.17 -26.78
CA ARG A 63 2.90 -0.28 -26.49
C ARG A 63 4.08 -0.74 -25.62
N GLN A 64 5.29 -0.29 -25.90
CA GLN A 64 6.45 -0.63 -25.08
C GLN A 64 6.31 -0.09 -23.65
N VAL A 65 5.79 1.13 -23.49
CA VAL A 65 5.50 1.73 -22.19
C VAL A 65 4.44 0.93 -21.45
N LEU A 66 3.35 0.54 -22.11
CA LEU A 66 2.28 -0.27 -21.53
C LEU A 66 2.83 -1.59 -20.99
N GLU A 67 3.54 -2.35 -21.83
CA GLU A 67 4.13 -3.64 -21.46
C GLU A 67 5.13 -3.51 -20.31
N THR A 68 5.96 -2.47 -20.35
CA THR A 68 6.93 -2.21 -19.27
C THR A 68 6.23 -1.89 -17.96
N ALA A 69 5.19 -1.06 -17.98
CA ALA A 69 4.45 -0.70 -16.78
C ALA A 69 3.72 -1.92 -16.19
N ARG A 70 3.06 -2.73 -17.01
CA ARG A 70 2.42 -3.99 -16.59
C ARG A 70 3.42 -4.93 -15.89
N ARG A 71 4.59 -5.13 -16.50
CA ARG A 71 5.67 -5.96 -15.92
C ARG A 71 6.17 -5.42 -14.57
N LEU A 72 6.33 -4.10 -14.44
CA LEU A 72 6.78 -3.49 -13.19
C LEU A 72 5.74 -3.63 -12.07
N VAL A 73 4.44 -3.61 -12.38
CA VAL A 73 3.37 -3.85 -11.40
C VAL A 73 3.45 -5.29 -10.89
N ARG A 74 3.56 -6.29 -11.79
CA ARG A 74 3.71 -7.70 -11.41
C ARG A 74 4.92 -7.93 -10.50
N ALA A 75 6.09 -7.45 -10.92
CA ALA A 75 7.30 -7.54 -10.10
C ALA A 75 7.16 -6.82 -8.74
N GLY A 76 6.42 -5.71 -8.70
CA GLY A 76 6.10 -5.01 -7.46
C GLY A 76 5.27 -5.84 -6.48
N PHE A 77 4.29 -6.62 -6.97
CA PHE A 77 3.54 -7.53 -6.12
C PHE A 77 4.41 -8.68 -5.59
N ASP A 78 5.29 -9.23 -6.42
CA ASP A 78 6.23 -10.28 -6.00
C ASP A 78 7.19 -9.77 -4.92
N ASP A 79 7.63 -8.52 -5.01
CA ASP A 79 8.46 -7.89 -3.99
C ASP A 79 7.71 -7.61 -2.70
N LEU A 80 6.44 -7.19 -2.80
CA LEU A 80 5.59 -6.98 -1.63
C LEU A 80 5.27 -8.30 -0.91
N ALA A 81 5.08 -9.40 -1.64
CA ALA A 81 4.77 -10.71 -1.07
C ALA A 81 5.87 -11.25 -0.12
N LYS A 82 7.10 -10.72 -0.24
CA LYS A 82 8.25 -11.12 0.60
C LYS A 82 8.22 -10.53 2.01
N SER A 83 7.35 -9.56 2.29
CA SER A 83 7.30 -8.85 3.56
C SER A 83 6.15 -9.36 4.45
N PRO A 84 6.36 -9.53 5.77
CA PRO A 84 5.30 -9.96 6.69
C PRO A 84 4.39 -8.79 7.03
N TRP A 85 3.30 -8.61 6.27
CA TRP A 85 2.33 -7.54 6.48
C TRP A 85 1.30 -7.88 7.55
N HIS A 86 0.75 -6.84 8.19
CA HIS A 86 -0.48 -6.97 8.97
C HIS A 86 -1.63 -7.46 8.09
N ILE A 87 -2.57 -8.22 8.66
CA ILE A 87 -3.65 -8.87 7.91
C ILE A 87 -4.48 -7.89 7.08
N ASP A 88 -4.78 -6.71 7.60
CA ASP A 88 -5.55 -5.68 6.88
C ASP A 88 -4.83 -5.20 5.61
N ILE A 89 -3.51 -4.99 5.70
CA ILE A 89 -2.68 -4.56 4.56
C ILE A 89 -2.57 -5.70 3.55
N ALA A 90 -2.41 -6.95 4.02
CA ALA A 90 -2.39 -8.12 3.16
C ALA A 90 -3.71 -8.28 2.38
N SER A 91 -4.86 -8.06 3.03
CA SER A 91 -6.18 -8.06 2.39
C SER A 91 -6.28 -6.97 1.32
N GLN A 92 -5.90 -5.73 1.64
CA GLN A 92 -5.94 -4.63 0.68
C GLN A 92 -5.01 -4.86 -0.52
N LEU A 93 -3.83 -5.45 -0.30
CA LEU A 93 -2.92 -5.81 -1.39
C LEU A 93 -3.51 -6.91 -2.29
N ALA A 94 -4.24 -7.86 -1.72
CA ALA A 94 -4.96 -8.88 -2.48
C ALA A 94 -6.07 -8.25 -3.34
N ASP A 95 -6.86 -7.33 -2.78
CA ASP A 95 -7.90 -6.62 -3.53
C ASP A 95 -7.33 -5.83 -4.71
N ILE A 96 -6.24 -5.09 -4.48
CA ILE A 96 -5.54 -4.33 -5.54
C ILE A 96 -4.99 -5.28 -6.61
N ARG A 97 -4.48 -6.45 -6.22
CA ARG A 97 -4.01 -7.48 -7.17
C ARG A 97 -5.16 -7.98 -8.06
N THR A 98 -6.30 -8.29 -7.48
CA THR A 98 -7.50 -8.71 -8.23
C THR A 98 -7.96 -7.63 -9.19
N LEU A 99 -7.98 -6.36 -8.77
CA LEU A 99 -8.31 -5.24 -9.67
C LEU A 99 -7.31 -5.12 -10.83
N PHE A 100 -6.01 -5.31 -10.55
CA PHE A 100 -4.99 -5.28 -11.58
C PHE A 100 -5.09 -6.45 -12.57
N GLU A 101 -5.38 -7.66 -12.10
CA GLU A 101 -5.61 -8.83 -12.95
C GLU A 101 -6.83 -8.62 -13.86
N GLY A 102 -7.92 -8.03 -13.33
CA GLY A 102 -9.07 -7.62 -14.13
C GLY A 102 -8.72 -6.59 -15.20
N LEU A 103 -7.87 -5.61 -14.86
CA LEU A 103 -7.34 -4.65 -15.83
C LEU A 103 -6.48 -5.33 -16.92
N GLU A 104 -5.60 -6.26 -16.55
CA GLU A 104 -4.78 -6.99 -17.52
C GLU A 104 -5.64 -7.76 -18.52
N ALA A 105 -6.73 -8.40 -18.05
CA ALA A 105 -7.67 -9.11 -18.91
C ALA A 105 -8.37 -8.19 -19.92
N LEU A 106 -8.65 -6.94 -19.56
CA LEU A 106 -9.25 -5.94 -20.45
C LEU A 106 -8.26 -5.38 -21.48
N LEU A 107 -6.97 -5.39 -21.18
CA LEU A 107 -5.94 -4.79 -22.03
C LEU A 107 -5.44 -5.74 -23.14
N GLY A 108 -5.68 -7.05 -23.02
CA GLY A 108 -5.09 -8.07 -23.89
C GLY A 108 -3.74 -8.53 -23.41
#